data_AF-A0A2V9LWX4-F1
#
_entry.id   AF-A0A2V9LWX4-F1
#
_cell.length_a   1.000
_cell.length_b   1.000
_cell.length_c   1.000
_cell.angle_alpha   90.00
_cell.angle_beta   90.00
_cell.angle_gamma   90.00
#
_symmetry.space_group_name_H-M   'P 1'
#
loop_
_entity.id
_entity.type
_entity.pdbx_description
1 polymer ?
#
loop_
_entity_poly.entity_id
_entity_poly.type
_entity_poly.pdbx_seq_one_letter_code
_entity_poly.pdbx_strand_id
1 'polypeptide(L)'
;MRLQFGKGQTLPSEHRQWIDDQIGTTIHQLTNYSCINHHLYFLNRSFTPDGKEVVFTSYRDGQPNLYELGFPNRPLRQLTEGEGLHPFSACLSPAGKQIYFTRQGSVWCLDRDSLEEVCLARAAVAYGW
;
A
#
# COMPACT_ATOMS: atom_id res chain seq x y z
N MET A 1 -0.96 -5.65 -24.79
CA MET A 1 -2.08 -5.05 -24.02
C MET A 1 -1.48 -4.49 -22.74
N ARG A 2 -1.48 -3.17 -22.55
CA ARG A 2 -0.89 -2.53 -21.36
C ARG A 2 -1.93 -2.68 -20.24
N LEU A 3 -1.55 -3.29 -19.12
CA LEU A 3 -2.43 -3.36 -17.95
C LEU A 3 -2.75 -1.93 -17.51
N GLN A 4 -4.04 -1.62 -17.36
CA GLN A 4 -4.50 -0.36 -16.79
C GLN A 4 -4.71 -0.60 -15.29
N PHE A 5 -4.10 0.24 -14.47
CA PHE A 5 -4.22 0.22 -13.02
C PHE A 5 -5.19 1.31 -12.57
N GLY A 6 -5.97 1.05 -11.54
CA GLY A 6 -6.95 1.99 -11.00
C GLY A 6 -7.46 1.59 -9.62
N LYS A 7 -7.87 2.57 -8.83
CA LYS A 7 -8.39 2.35 -7.47
C LYS A 7 -9.54 1.34 -7.47
N GLY A 8 -9.48 0.38 -6.55
CA GLY A 8 -10.45 -0.72 -6.42
C GLY A 8 -10.21 -1.90 -7.37
N GLN A 9 -9.30 -1.79 -8.32
CA GLN A 9 -8.94 -2.93 -9.17
C GLN A 9 -8.33 -4.04 -8.33
N THR A 10 -8.81 -5.25 -8.56
CA THR A 10 -8.21 -6.49 -8.03
C THR A 10 -7.39 -7.17 -9.12
N LEU A 11 -6.20 -7.64 -8.75
CA LEU A 11 -5.27 -8.35 -9.60
C LEU A 11 -4.96 -9.72 -8.98
N PRO A 12 -4.62 -10.74 -9.79
CA PRO A 12 -4.24 -12.05 -9.28
C PRO A 12 -3.10 -11.97 -8.27
N SER A 13 -2.99 -12.98 -7.39
CA SER A 13 -1.86 -13.05 -6.48
C SER A 13 -0.55 -13.23 -7.25
N GLU A 14 0.50 -12.56 -6.77
CA GLU A 14 1.86 -12.66 -7.31
C GLU A 14 2.77 -13.51 -6.42
N HIS A 15 2.18 -14.20 -5.44
CA HIS A 15 2.89 -14.92 -4.41
C HIS A 15 3.79 -16.01 -5.00
N ARG A 16 5.04 -16.03 -4.53
CA ARG A 16 5.96 -17.14 -4.69
C ARG A 16 6.58 -17.49 -3.35
N GLN A 17 6.92 -18.76 -3.18
CA GLN A 17 7.66 -19.22 -2.02
C GLN A 17 8.80 -20.14 -2.40
N TRP A 18 9.86 -20.10 -1.61
CA TRP A 18 10.99 -21.03 -1.69
C TRP A 18 11.62 -21.21 -0.31
N ILE A 19 12.45 -22.23 -0.16
CA ILE A 19 13.25 -22.44 1.04
C ILE A 19 14.60 -21.78 0.84
N ASP A 20 15.02 -20.96 1.81
CA ASP A 20 16.37 -20.42 1.86
C ASP A 20 17.38 -21.55 2.07
N ASP A 21 18.42 -21.60 1.24
CA ASP A 21 19.39 -22.68 1.21
C ASP A 21 20.39 -22.65 2.37
N GLN A 22 20.54 -21.51 3.04
CA GLN A 22 21.48 -21.34 4.15
C GLN A 22 20.82 -21.59 5.51
N ILE A 23 19.61 -21.08 5.72
CA ILE A 23 18.93 -21.11 7.02
C ILE A 23 17.67 -21.99 7.04
N GLY A 24 17.25 -22.55 5.91
CA GLY A 24 16.11 -23.46 5.81
C GLY A 24 14.75 -22.81 6.07
N THR A 25 14.69 -21.48 6.14
CA THR A 25 13.44 -20.75 6.36
C THR A 25 12.62 -20.65 5.07
N THR A 26 11.30 -20.57 5.19
CA THR A 26 10.44 -20.28 4.04
C THR A 26 10.46 -18.79 3.73
N ILE A 27 10.83 -18.43 2.51
CA ILE A 27 10.77 -17.06 2.01
C ILE A 27 9.49 -16.88 1.20
N HIS A 28 8.76 -15.80 1.48
CA HIS A 28 7.56 -15.41 0.73
C HIS A 28 7.85 -14.13 -0.06
N GLN A 29 7.84 -14.21 -1.39
CA GLN A 29 7.75 -13.04 -2.25
C GLN A 29 6.29 -12.71 -2.51
N LEU A 30 5.87 -11.51 -2.14
CA LEU A 30 4.46 -11.09 -2.24
C LEU A 30 4.14 -10.34 -3.54
N THR A 31 5.15 -9.76 -4.20
CA THR A 31 5.02 -9.00 -5.45
C THR A 31 6.12 -9.38 -6.45
N ASN A 32 5.77 -9.48 -7.73
CA ASN A 32 6.68 -9.80 -8.83
C ASN A 32 6.59 -8.83 -10.02
N TYR A 33 5.66 -7.88 -10.01
CA TYR A 33 5.56 -6.90 -11.10
C TYR A 33 6.80 -6.01 -11.15
N SER A 34 7.29 -5.79 -12.38
CA SER A 34 8.54 -5.06 -12.66
C SER A 34 8.42 -3.56 -12.42
N CYS A 35 8.30 -3.17 -11.15
CA CYS A 35 8.31 -1.80 -10.66
C CYS A 35 8.85 -1.76 -9.23
N ILE A 36 8.95 -0.56 -8.67
CA ILE A 36 9.25 -0.39 -7.25
C ILE A 36 8.04 -0.84 -6.43
N ASN A 37 8.27 -1.75 -5.50
CA ASN A 37 7.32 -2.16 -4.46
C ASN A 37 8.06 -2.11 -3.13
N HIS A 38 7.45 -1.56 -2.10
CA HIS A 38 8.03 -1.58 -0.76
C HIS A 38 6.95 -1.58 0.31
N HIS A 39 7.28 -2.14 1.47
CA HIS A 39 6.46 -2.08 2.67
C HIS A 39 6.34 -0.63 3.17
N LEU A 40 5.43 -0.39 4.11
CA LEU A 40 5.35 0.90 4.81
C LEU A 40 6.66 1.17 5.57
N TYR A 41 6.89 2.42 6.00
CA TYR A 41 8.07 2.73 6.82
C TYR A 41 8.16 1.79 8.03
N PHE A 42 9.35 1.34 8.42
CA PHE A 42 9.52 0.24 9.39
C PHE A 42 8.95 0.49 10.79
N LEU A 43 8.66 1.76 11.14
CA LEU A 43 7.95 2.12 12.38
C LEU A 43 6.42 1.93 12.28
N ASN A 44 5.90 1.67 11.08
CA ASN A 44 4.49 1.41 10.79
C ASN A 44 4.26 -0.06 10.45
N ARG A 45 3.14 -0.61 10.92
CA ARG A 45 2.75 -1.99 10.58
C ARG A 45 2.20 -2.02 9.14
N SER A 46 2.79 -2.86 8.31
CA SER A 46 2.26 -3.18 6.98
C SER A 46 1.17 -4.27 7.04
N PHE A 47 1.27 -5.21 7.99
CA PHE A 47 0.22 -6.21 8.21
C PHE A 47 -0.98 -5.60 8.91
N THR A 48 -2.17 -6.07 8.52
CA THR A 48 -3.39 -5.87 9.30
C THR A 48 -3.27 -6.52 10.67
N PRO A 49 -4.03 -6.05 11.69
CA PRO A 49 -3.97 -6.60 13.04
C PRO A 49 -4.29 -8.10 13.13
N ASP A 50 -5.10 -8.61 12.20
CA ASP A 50 -5.43 -10.04 12.12
C ASP A 50 -4.41 -10.86 11.29
N GLY A 51 -3.37 -10.20 10.74
CA GLY A 51 -2.30 -10.82 9.98
C GLY A 51 -2.70 -11.32 8.59
N LYS A 52 -3.91 -11.01 8.12
CA LYS A 52 -4.46 -11.58 6.89
C LYS A 52 -4.15 -10.80 5.63
N GLU A 53 -3.90 -9.50 5.75
CA GLU A 53 -3.53 -8.65 4.61
C GLU A 53 -2.27 -7.84 4.90
N VAL A 54 -1.57 -7.46 3.83
CA VAL A 54 -0.37 -6.61 3.84
C VAL A 54 -0.66 -5.38 3.01
N VAL A 55 -0.56 -4.21 3.61
CA VAL A 55 -0.59 -2.90 2.94
C VAL A 55 0.84 -2.50 2.56
N PHE A 56 1.01 -2.03 1.33
CA PHE A 56 2.31 -1.66 0.78
C PHE A 56 2.18 -0.57 -0.27
N THR A 57 3.30 0.04 -0.64
CA THR A 57 3.38 1.04 -1.71
C THR A 57 3.90 0.38 -2.99
N SER A 58 3.27 0.66 -4.12
CA SER A 58 3.66 0.18 -5.45
C SER A 58 3.63 1.30 -6.48
N TYR A 59 4.50 1.20 -7.48
CA TYR A 59 4.68 2.19 -8.57
C TYR A 59 4.18 1.66 -9.93
N ARG A 60 3.21 0.74 -9.92
CA ARG A 60 2.67 0.06 -11.11
C ARG A 60 2.13 1.02 -12.17
N ASP A 61 1.53 2.11 -11.73
CA ASP A 61 0.96 3.17 -12.56
C ASP A 61 1.92 4.35 -12.79
N GLY A 62 3.20 4.19 -12.45
CA GLY A 62 4.25 5.20 -12.65
C GLY A 62 4.42 6.17 -11.48
N GLN A 63 3.61 6.06 -10.43
CA GLN A 63 3.64 6.91 -9.25
C GLN A 63 3.30 6.09 -7.99
N PRO A 64 3.64 6.55 -6.77
CA PRO A 64 3.37 5.76 -5.58
C PRO A 64 1.87 5.69 -5.29
N ASN A 65 1.37 4.47 -5.16
CA ASN A 65 0.02 4.20 -4.68
C ASN A 65 0.04 3.13 -3.61
N LEU A 66 -0.97 3.16 -2.74
CA LEU A 66 -1.20 2.12 -1.76
C LEU A 66 -1.92 0.96 -2.40
N TYR A 67 -1.48 -0.22 -2.04
CA TYR A 67 -2.07 -1.50 -2.40
C TYR A 67 -2.20 -2.33 -1.13
N GLU A 68 -3.08 -3.32 -1.20
CA GLU A 68 -3.10 -4.41 -0.24
C GLU A 68 -3.11 -5.75 -0.97
N LEU A 69 -2.62 -6.78 -0.31
CA LEU A 69 -2.75 -8.16 -0.76
C LEU A 69 -3.08 -9.05 0.43
N GLY A 70 -3.81 -10.14 0.20
CA GLY A 70 -4.02 -11.12 1.25
C GLY A 70 -2.85 -12.10 1.35
N PHE A 71 -2.30 -12.25 2.55
CA PHE A 71 -1.19 -13.15 2.82
C PHE A 71 -1.68 -14.60 3.03
N PRO A 72 -0.93 -15.62 2.57
CA PRO A 72 0.26 -15.51 1.71
C PRO A 72 -0.09 -15.38 0.22
N ASN A 73 -1.23 -15.91 -0.22
CA ASN A 73 -1.55 -16.15 -1.63
C ASN A 73 -3.00 -15.80 -1.97
N ARG A 74 -3.44 -14.59 -1.63
CA ARG A 74 -4.74 -14.05 -2.08
C ARG A 74 -4.51 -12.88 -3.04
N PRO A 75 -5.54 -12.48 -3.81
CA PRO A 75 -5.47 -11.36 -4.74
C PRO A 75 -4.97 -10.08 -4.09
N LEU A 76 -4.43 -9.19 -4.92
CA LEU A 76 -4.00 -7.86 -4.52
C LEU A 76 -5.00 -6.81 -5.04
N ARG A 77 -5.21 -5.74 -4.30
CA ARG A 77 -6.17 -4.67 -4.58
C ARG A 77 -5.48 -3.31 -4.51
N GLN A 78 -5.72 -2.46 -5.50
CA GLN A 78 -5.25 -1.07 -5.47
C GLN A 78 -6.17 -0.23 -4.57
N LEU A 79 -5.58 0.50 -3.62
CA LEU A 79 -6.30 1.25 -2.59
C LEU A 79 -6.40 2.75 -2.88
N THR A 80 -5.38 3.32 -3.54
CA THR A 80 -5.36 4.75 -3.91
C THR A 80 -5.04 4.92 -5.38
N GLU A 81 -5.34 6.11 -5.88
CA GLU A 81 -4.94 6.62 -7.19
C GLU A 81 -4.71 8.14 -7.12
N GLY A 82 -4.13 8.71 -8.18
CA GLY A 82 -3.87 10.16 -8.27
C GLY A 82 -2.52 10.58 -7.70
N GLU A 83 -2.12 11.81 -8.02
CA GLU A 83 -0.74 12.28 -7.86
C GLU A 83 -0.43 12.78 -6.44
N GLY A 84 0.86 12.74 -6.09
CA GLY A 84 1.41 13.42 -4.92
C GLY A 84 1.26 12.68 -3.59
N LEU A 85 0.97 11.38 -3.62
CA LEU A 85 1.03 10.52 -2.42
C LEU A 85 2.49 10.42 -1.94
N HIS A 86 2.74 10.64 -0.65
CA HIS A 86 4.07 10.47 -0.09
C HIS A 86 4.35 8.98 0.18
N PRO A 87 5.36 8.36 -0.47
CA PRO A 87 5.50 6.91 -0.57
C PRO A 87 5.67 6.18 0.77
N PHE A 88 6.21 6.85 1.78
CA PHE A 88 6.50 6.28 3.10
C PHE A 88 5.60 6.81 4.23
N SER A 89 4.60 7.64 3.92
CA SER A 89 3.79 8.31 4.95
C SER A 89 2.69 7.44 5.54
N ALA A 90 2.33 6.35 4.87
CA ALA A 90 1.14 5.60 5.22
C ALA A 90 1.29 4.82 6.53
N CYS A 91 0.21 4.77 7.31
CA CYS A 91 0.09 3.96 8.51
C CYS A 91 -1.35 3.41 8.68
N LEU A 92 -1.44 2.16 9.13
CA LEU A 92 -2.71 1.51 9.46
C LEU A 92 -3.25 2.01 10.81
N SER A 93 -4.57 2.15 10.91
CA SER A 93 -5.23 2.34 12.20
C SER A 93 -5.09 1.10 13.10
N PRO A 94 -5.20 1.23 14.43
CA PRO A 94 -5.08 0.07 15.33
C PRO A 94 -6.08 -1.06 15.05
N ALA A 95 -7.27 -0.72 14.57
CA ALA A 95 -8.29 -1.69 14.15
C ALA A 95 -8.07 -2.23 12.73
N GLY A 96 -7.10 -1.69 11.99
CA GLY A 96 -6.76 -2.08 10.63
C GLY A 96 -7.78 -1.68 9.57
N LYS A 97 -8.83 -0.92 9.90
CA LYS A 97 -9.88 -0.51 8.94
C LYS A 97 -9.54 0.72 8.12
N GLN A 98 -8.68 1.58 8.65
CA GLN A 98 -8.34 2.85 8.02
C GLN A 98 -6.85 2.92 7.74
N ILE A 99 -6.47 3.66 6.71
CA ILE A 99 -5.08 4.00 6.41
C ILE A 99 -4.96 5.52 6.37
N TYR A 100 -4.05 6.06 7.15
CA TYR A 100 -3.70 7.47 7.12
C TYR A 100 -2.46 7.66 6.27
N PHE A 101 -2.41 8.71 5.45
CA PHE A 101 -1.25 9.03 4.62
C PHE A 101 -1.22 10.52 4.30
N THR A 102 -0.09 11.01 3.77
CA THR A 102 0.00 12.37 3.25
C THR A 102 -0.06 12.38 1.73
N ARG A 103 -0.81 13.33 1.18
CA ARG A 103 -0.89 13.59 -0.26
C ARG A 103 -0.94 15.09 -0.50
N GLN A 104 -0.02 15.59 -1.33
CA GLN A 104 0.11 17.02 -1.64
C GLN A 104 0.14 17.90 -0.37
N GLY A 105 0.94 17.50 0.62
CA GLY A 105 1.07 18.22 1.90
C GLY A 105 -0.12 18.11 2.85
N SER A 106 -1.23 17.49 2.44
CA SER A 106 -2.43 17.30 3.27
C SER A 106 -2.45 15.90 3.89
N VAL A 107 -3.13 15.76 5.03
CA VAL A 107 -3.35 14.47 5.71
C VAL A 107 -4.69 13.89 5.27
N TRP A 108 -4.68 12.63 4.87
CA TRP A 108 -5.83 11.90 4.37
C TRP A 108 -6.08 10.65 5.21
N CYS A 109 -7.33 10.24 5.29
CA CYS A 109 -7.77 8.95 5.81
C CYS A 109 -8.52 8.21 4.70
N LEU A 110 -8.11 6.98 4.42
CA LEU A 110 -8.78 6.04 3.55
C LEU A 110 -9.49 4.99 4.40
N ASP A 111 -10.78 4.76 4.17
CA ASP A 111 -11.47 3.56 4.62
C ASP A 111 -11.14 2.41 3.67
N ARG A 112 -10.59 1.30 4.19
CA ARG A 112 -10.10 0.20 3.36
C ARG A 112 -11.23 -0.52 2.64
N ASP A 113 -12.40 -0.66 3.25
CA ASP A 113 -13.46 -1.49 2.68
C ASP A 113 -14.16 -0.75 1.53
N SER A 114 -14.63 0.47 1.81
CA SER A 114 -15.36 1.33 0.87
C SER A 114 -14.46 2.05 -0.14
N LEU A 115 -13.17 2.19 0.19
CA LEU A 115 -12.20 3.02 -0.52
C LEU A 115 -12.52 4.53 -0.48
N GLU A 116 -13.40 4.98 0.42
CA GLU A 116 -13.65 6.40 0.62
C GLU A 116 -12.40 7.09 1.20
N GLU A 117 -12.05 8.26 0.65
CA GLU A 117 -10.95 9.09 1.14
C GLU A 117 -11.46 10.42 1.69
N VAL A 118 -11.10 10.72 2.94
CA VAL A 118 -11.43 11.98 3.60
C VAL A 118 -10.15 12.76 3.87
N CYS A 119 -10.08 14.00 3.38
CA CYS A 119 -9.01 14.94 3.74
C CYS A 119 -9.25 15.45 5.17
N LEU A 120 -8.40 15.04 6.11
CA LEU A 120 -8.53 15.39 7.53
C LEU A 120 -7.91 16.74 7.87
N ALA A 121 -6.81 17.08 7.21
CA ALA A 121 -6.12 18.36 7.41
C ALA A 121 -5.45 18.78 6.11
N ARG A 122 -5.57 20.06 5.76
CA ARG A 122 -4.86 20.65 4.62
C ARG A 122 -3.65 21.41 5.13
N ALA A 123 -2.51 21.27 4.46
CA ALA A 123 -1.45 22.23 4.65
C ALA A 123 -1.99 23.61 4.24
N ALA A 124 -2.00 24.57 5.17
CA ALA A 124 -2.14 25.95 4.79
C ALA A 124 -0.94 26.29 3.89
N VAL A 125 -1.21 26.83 2.70
CA VAL A 125 -0.14 27.34 1.85
C VAL A 125 0.40 28.59 2.53
N ALA A 126 1.36 28.42 3.46
CA ALA A 126 2.13 29.53 3.99
C ALA A 126 3.20 29.88 2.93
N TYR A 127 2.82 30.70 1.95
CA TYR A 127 3.81 31.48 1.22
C TYR A 127 4.41 32.50 2.19
N GLY A 128 5.73 32.45 2.41
CA GLY A 128 6.46 33.50 3.11
C GLY A 128 7.60 33.03 4.00
N TRP A 129 8.75 32.76 3.38
CA TRP A 129 10.05 33.21 3.91
C TRP A 129 10.64 34.17 2.89
#